data_AF-A0AAD3N0Z6-F1
#
_entry.id   AF-A0AAD3N0Z6-F1
#
_cell.length_a   1.000
_cell.length_b   1.000
_cell.length_c   1.000
_cell.angle_alpha   90.00
_cell.angle_beta   90.00
_cell.angle_gamma   90.00
#
_symmetry.space_group_name_H-M   'P 1'
#
loop_
_entity.id
_entity.type
_entity.pdbx_description
1 polymer ?
#
loop_
_entity_poly.entity_id
_entity_poly.type
_entity_poly.pdbx_seq_one_letter_code
_entity_poly.pdbx_strand_id
1 'polypeptide(L)'
;TYEQRKIVEFTCHTAFFVSIVVVQWADVIICKTRRNSVFQQGMKNKILIFGLFEETALAAFLSYCPGMDVALRMYPLKPSWWFCAFPYSFLIFVYDEIRKLILRRNPGGWVEKETYY
;
A
#
# COMPACT_ATOMS: atom_id res chain seq x y z
N THR A 1 31.86 10.27 -3.05
CA THR A 1 32.08 11.23 -1.94
C THR A 1 31.01 11.07 -0.87
N TYR A 2 31.26 11.43 0.39
CA TYR A 2 30.32 11.28 1.52
C TYR A 2 28.92 11.88 1.24
N GLU A 3 28.88 13.08 0.67
CA GLU A 3 27.64 13.77 0.29
C GLU A 3 26.77 12.98 -0.71
N GLN A 4 27.37 12.33 -1.70
CA GLN A 4 26.64 11.51 -2.67
C GLN A 4 25.96 10.31 -2.01
N ARG A 5 26.59 9.71 -0.97
CA ARG A 5 25.99 8.60 -0.22
C ARG A 5 24.79 9.06 0.59
N LYS A 6 24.84 10.26 1.17
CA LYS A 6 23.73 10.85 1.92
C LYS A 6 22.52 11.16 1.04
N ILE A 7 22.74 11.67 -0.17
CA ILE A 7 21.65 11.91 -1.13
C ILE A 7 20.94 10.60 -1.48
N VAL A 8 21.70 9.52 -1.72
CA VAL A 8 21.12 8.20 -2.01
C VAL A 8 20.36 7.65 -0.81
N GLU A 9 20.90 7.78 0.41
CA GLU A 9 20.23 7.38 1.66
C GLU A 9 18.85 8.03 1.81
N PHE A 10 18.77 9.35 1.65
CA PHE A 10 17.52 10.09 1.74
C PHE A 10 16.54 9.76 0.61
N THR A 11 17.06 9.53 -0.60
CA THR A 11 16.25 9.05 -1.73
C THR A 11 15.66 7.67 -1.41
N CYS A 12 16.43 6.75 -0.82
CA CYS A 12 15.94 5.45 -0.39
C CYS A 12 14.87 5.54 0.69
N HIS A 13 15.01 6.44 1.68
CA HIS A 13 13.96 6.65 2.69
C HIS A 13 12.65 7.13 2.05
N THR A 14 12.74 8.05 1.10
CA THR A 14 11.55 8.53 0.37
C THR A 14 10.93 7.40 -0.47
N ALA A 15 11.75 6.60 -1.16
CA ALA A 15 11.28 5.46 -1.94
C ALA A 15 10.60 4.39 -1.08
N PHE A 16 11.14 4.13 0.11
CA PHE A 16 10.54 3.22 1.08
C PHE A 16 9.20 3.74 1.60
N PHE A 17 9.11 5.03 1.92
CA PHE A 17 7.85 5.67 2.31
C PHE A 17 6.77 5.54 1.23
N VAL A 18 7.08 5.87 -0.03
CA VAL A 18 6.14 5.70 -1.16
C VAL A 18 5.76 4.23 -1.34
N SER A 19 6.70 3.30 -1.14
CA SER A 19 6.42 1.87 -1.22
C SER A 19 5.42 1.41 -0.17
N ILE A 20 5.50 1.95 1.05
CA ILE A 20 4.51 1.67 2.12
C ILE A 20 3.13 2.14 1.69
N VAL A 21 3.01 3.38 1.17
CA VAL A 21 1.72 3.93 0.72
C VAL A 21 1.09 3.08 -0.40
N VAL A 22 1.90 2.61 -1.37
CA VAL A 22 1.40 1.75 -2.45
C VAL A 22 0.92 0.39 -1.94
N VAL A 23 1.58 -0.18 -0.93
CA VAL A 23 1.14 -1.43 -0.29
C VAL A 23 -0.13 -1.21 0.54
N GLN A 24 -0.25 -0.06 1.22
CA GLN A 24 -1.46 0.30 1.97
C GLN A 24 -2.71 0.35 1.10
N TRP A 25 -2.59 0.68 -0.20
CA TRP A 25 -3.73 0.60 -1.11
C TRP A 25 -4.37 -0.80 -1.13
N ALA A 26 -3.56 -1.85 -1.22
CA ALA A 26 -4.07 -3.23 -1.17
C ALA A 26 -4.55 -3.60 0.23
N ASP A 27 -3.81 -3.21 1.27
CA ASP A 27 -4.15 -3.52 2.66
C ASP A 27 -5.52 -2.94 3.08
N VAL A 28 -5.78 -1.66 2.76
CA VAL A 28 -7.07 -1.00 3.02
C VAL A 28 -8.22 -1.68 2.27
N ILE A 29 -7.99 -2.14 1.04
CA ILE A 29 -8.98 -2.88 0.26
C ILE A 29 -9.27 -4.25 0.88
N ILE A 30 -8.25 -4.94 1.38
CA ILE A 30 -8.35 -6.27 2.01
C ILE A 30 -9.07 -6.19 3.36
N CYS A 31 -8.61 -5.28 4.23
CA CYS A 31 -9.15 -5.07 5.58
C CYS A 31 -10.64 -4.70 5.57
N LYS A 32 -11.16 -4.18 4.46
CA LYS A 32 -12.59 -3.91 4.27
C LYS A 32 -13.47 -5.17 4.33
N THR A 33 -12.96 -6.32 3.91
CA THR A 33 -13.75 -7.55 3.78
C THR A 33 -13.04 -8.74 4.43
N ARG A 34 -13.53 -9.21 5.58
CA ARG A 34 -12.96 -10.37 6.28
C ARG A 34 -13.29 -11.73 5.65
N ARG A 35 -14.47 -11.87 5.02
CA ARG A 35 -14.95 -13.15 4.46
C ARG A 35 -15.39 -13.06 3.00
N ASN A 36 -16.13 -12.00 2.66
CA ASN A 36 -16.65 -11.78 1.30
C ASN A 36 -15.54 -11.33 0.34
N SER A 37 -15.67 -11.63 -0.95
CA SER A 37 -14.75 -11.08 -1.95
C SER A 37 -15.00 -9.58 -2.10
N VAL A 38 -13.94 -8.84 -2.37
CA VAL A 38 -14.02 -7.44 -2.79
C VAL A 38 -14.92 -7.30 -4.03
N PHE A 39 -14.91 -8.28 -4.94
CA PHE A 39 -15.76 -8.28 -6.15
C PHE A 39 -17.24 -8.49 -5.85
N GLN A 40 -17.58 -9.27 -4.81
CA GLN A 40 -18.97 -9.51 -4.40
C GLN A 40 -19.53 -8.34 -3.59
N GLN A 41 -18.72 -7.77 -2.69
CA GLN A 41 -19.13 -6.65 -1.83
C GLN A 41 -19.19 -5.33 -2.63
N GLY A 42 -18.25 -5.15 -3.57
CA GLY A 42 -18.05 -3.92 -4.33
C GLY A 42 -17.42 -2.77 -3.52
N MET A 43 -17.02 -1.72 -4.23
CA MET A 43 -16.39 -0.52 -3.66
C MET A 43 -17.40 0.61 -3.38
N LYS A 44 -18.48 0.34 -2.63
CA LYS A 44 -19.52 1.35 -2.34
C LYS A 44 -19.16 2.36 -1.25
N ASN A 45 -18.05 2.16 -0.54
CA ASN A 45 -17.66 3.04 0.56
C ASN A 45 -16.89 4.25 0.00
N LYS A 46 -17.60 5.37 -0.17
CA LYS A 46 -17.04 6.63 -0.70
C LYS A 46 -15.95 7.22 0.19
N ILE A 47 -16.07 7.05 1.52
CA ILE A 47 -15.07 7.57 2.49
C ILE A 47 -13.75 6.82 2.33
N LEU A 48 -13.79 5.51 2.10
CA LEU A 48 -12.58 4.71 1.89
C LEU A 48 -11.88 5.07 0.57
N ILE A 49 -12.65 5.29 -0.51
CA ILE A 49 -12.07 5.76 -1.78
C ILE A 49 -11.45 7.15 -1.60
N PHE A 50 -12.13 8.06 -0.91
CA PHE A 50 -11.61 9.38 -0.61
C PHE A 50 -10.31 9.31 0.22
N GLY A 51 -10.26 8.43 1.23
CA GLY A 51 -9.05 8.19 2.02
C GLY A 51 -7.86 7.73 1.17
N LEU A 52 -8.06 6.79 0.24
CA LEU A 52 -6.98 6.36 -0.68
C LEU A 52 -6.47 7.51 -1.57
N PHE A 53 -7.37 8.39 -2.02
CA PHE A 53 -6.99 9.58 -2.79
C PHE A 53 -6.22 10.58 -1.94
N GLU A 54 -6.68 10.84 -0.70
CA GLU A 54 -6.04 11.77 0.22
C GLU A 54 -4.65 11.27 0.62
N GLU A 55 -4.50 9.99 0.94
CA GLU A 55 -3.23 9.35 1.26
C GLU A 55 -2.22 9.47 0.10
N THR A 56 -2.68 9.20 -1.12
CA THR A 56 -1.84 9.32 -2.33
C THR A 56 -1.45 10.78 -2.60
N ALA A 57 -2.40 11.72 -2.42
CA ALA A 57 -2.17 13.14 -2.60
C ALA A 57 -1.17 13.68 -1.57
N LEU A 58 -1.31 13.26 -0.31
CA LEU A 58 -0.41 13.64 0.79
C LEU A 58 0.98 13.05 0.55
N ALA A 59 1.09 11.80 0.11
CA ALA A 59 2.37 11.18 -0.24
C ALA A 59 3.07 11.90 -1.41
N ALA A 60 2.31 12.28 -2.44
CA ALA A 60 2.82 13.07 -3.56
C ALA A 60 3.23 14.47 -3.11
N PHE A 61 2.43 15.13 -2.27
CA PHE A 61 2.74 16.44 -1.71
C PHE A 61 4.04 16.41 -0.89
N LEU A 62 4.19 15.44 0.02
CA LEU A 62 5.43 15.29 0.80
C LEU A 62 6.64 14.95 -0.06
N SER A 63 6.47 14.19 -1.15
CA SER A 63 7.57 13.78 -2.02
C SER A 63 8.04 14.88 -2.98
N TYR A 64 7.16 15.78 -3.40
CA TYR A 64 7.44 16.76 -4.48
C TYR A 64 7.35 18.23 -4.04
N CYS A 65 6.85 18.55 -2.84
CA CYS A 65 6.78 19.93 -2.38
C CYS A 65 8.18 20.46 -1.97
N PRO A 66 8.62 21.61 -2.52
CA PRO A 66 9.92 22.20 -2.17
C PRO A 66 9.95 22.61 -0.69
N GLY A 67 11.06 22.33 0.01
CA GLY A 67 11.23 22.58 1.45
C GLY A 67 11.10 21.33 2.32
N MET A 68 10.58 20.22 1.76
CA MET A 68 10.49 18.93 2.46
C MET A 68 11.82 18.17 2.51
N ASP A 69 12.77 18.55 1.67
CA ASP A 69 14.17 18.13 1.67
C ASP A 69 14.95 18.64 2.90
N VAL A 70 14.52 19.77 3.48
CA VAL A 70 15.11 20.33 4.71
C VAL A 70 14.34 19.86 5.95
N ALA A 71 13.01 19.81 5.89
CA ALA A 71 12.16 19.43 7.01
C ALA A 71 12.15 17.91 7.28
N LEU A 72 11.94 17.09 6.24
CA LEU A 72 11.82 15.63 6.34
C LEU A 72 12.94 14.87 5.62
N ARG A 73 13.86 15.58 4.96
CA ARG A 73 14.94 14.99 4.15
C ARG A 73 14.39 14.07 3.06
N MET A 74 13.28 14.47 2.45
CA MET A 74 12.69 13.77 1.32
C MET A 74 13.17 14.39 0.01
N TYR A 75 13.62 13.55 -0.91
CA TYR A 75 14.08 13.97 -2.23
C TYR A 75 13.10 13.55 -3.31
N PRO A 76 12.93 14.36 -4.37
CA PRO A 76 12.01 14.03 -5.45
C PRO A 76 12.39 12.71 -6.12
N LEU A 77 11.45 11.77 -6.11
CA LEU A 77 11.63 10.45 -6.70
C LEU A 77 11.32 10.47 -8.20
N LYS A 78 12.02 9.63 -8.95
CA LYS A 78 11.62 9.33 -10.33
C LYS A 78 10.33 8.50 -10.33
N PRO A 79 9.43 8.65 -11.33
CA PRO A 79 8.21 7.86 -11.45
C PRO A 79 8.43 6.35 -11.43
N SER A 80 9.59 5.86 -11.89
CA SER A 80 9.94 4.44 -11.86
C SER A 80 9.92 3.82 -10.46
N TRP A 81 10.24 4.59 -9.42
CA TRP A 81 10.28 4.11 -8.04
C TRP A 81 8.90 3.84 -7.47
N TRP A 82 7.86 4.54 -7.95
CA TRP A 82 6.48 4.28 -7.58
C TRP A 82 6.02 2.88 -8.03
N PHE A 83 6.50 2.44 -9.20
CA PHE A 83 6.16 1.13 -9.75
C PHE A 83 6.90 -0.03 -9.06
N CYS A 84 7.97 0.22 -8.29
CA CYS A 84 8.71 -0.85 -7.60
C CYS A 84 7.84 -1.60 -6.58
N ALA A 85 6.93 -0.90 -5.89
CA ALA A 85 6.07 -1.50 -4.87
C ALA A 85 4.75 -2.08 -5.42
N PHE A 86 4.41 -1.73 -6.67
CA PHE A 86 3.16 -2.15 -7.30
C PHE A 86 3.00 -3.67 -7.42
N PRO A 87 4.03 -4.45 -7.83
CA PRO A 87 3.95 -5.91 -7.86
C PRO A 87 3.66 -6.53 -6.49
N TYR A 88 4.22 -5.95 -5.41
CA TYR A 88 4.01 -6.42 -4.05
C TYR A 88 2.60 -6.14 -3.56
N SER A 89 2.08 -4.93 -3.83
CA SER A 89 0.69 -4.56 -3.54
C SER A 89 -0.29 -5.52 -4.25
N PHE A 90 -0.02 -5.83 -5.52
CA PHE A 90 -0.82 -6.81 -6.28
C PHE A 90 -0.75 -8.22 -5.68
N LEU A 91 0.44 -8.68 -5.28
CA LEU A 91 0.62 -10.00 -4.66
C LEU A 91 -0.17 -10.13 -3.35
N ILE A 92 -0.14 -9.09 -2.51
CA ILE A 92 -0.92 -9.04 -1.26
C ILE A 92 -2.42 -9.14 -1.55
N PHE A 93 -2.90 -8.40 -2.54
CA PHE A 93 -4.30 -8.47 -2.98
C PHE A 93 -4.72 -9.87 -3.46
N VAL A 94 -3.90 -10.50 -4.32
CA VAL A 94 -4.17 -11.85 -4.84
C VAL A 94 -4.15 -12.88 -3.72
N TYR A 95 -3.15 -12.82 -2.84
CA TYR A 95 -3.03 -13.73 -1.71
C TYR A 95 -4.27 -13.70 -0.81
N ASP A 96 -4.75 -12.51 -0.46
CA ASP A 96 -5.93 -12.38 0.39
C ASP A 96 -7.23 -12.81 -0.29
N GLU A 97 -7.42 -12.51 -1.58
CA GLU A 97 -8.58 -13.02 -2.32
C GLU A 97 -8.58 -14.56 -2.40
N ILE A 98 -7.41 -15.19 -2.59
CA ILE A 98 -7.28 -16.65 -2.54
C ILE A 98 -7.62 -17.18 -1.15
N ARG A 99 -7.10 -16.55 -0.08
CA ARG A 99 -7.42 -16.91 1.32
C ARG A 99 -8.93 -16.85 1.56
N LYS A 100 -9.58 -15.76 1.17
CA LYS A 100 -11.05 -15.57 1.30
C LYS A 100 -11.84 -16.55 0.43
N LEU A 101 -11.32 -16.95 -0.72
CA LEU A 101 -11.96 -17.97 -1.58
C LEU A 101 -11.91 -19.36 -0.93
N ILE A 102 -10.77 -19.74 -0.35
CA ILE A 102 -10.61 -21.01 0.38
C ILE A 102 -11.54 -21.03 1.59
N LEU A 103 -11.61 -19.92 2.33
CA LEU A 103 -12.48 -19.75 3.49
C LEU A 103 -13.98 -19.88 3.13
N ARG A 104 -14.37 -19.41 1.94
CA ARG A 104 -15.75 -19.56 1.42
C ARG A 104 -16.04 -20.98 0.93
N ARG A 105 -15.05 -21.70 0.38
CA ARG A 105 -15.21 -23.08 -0.09
C ARG A 105 -15.21 -24.11 1.02
N ASN A 106 -14.42 -23.93 2.08
CA ASN A 106 -14.29 -24.88 3.19
C ASN A 106 -14.61 -24.21 4.54
N PRO A 107 -15.89 -23.96 4.86
CA PRO A 107 -16.29 -23.48 6.18
C PRO A 107 -15.95 -24.52 7.27
N GLY A 108 -15.20 -24.11 8.29
CA GLY A 108 -14.76 -24.94 9.42
C GLY A 108 -13.34 -25.53 9.30
N GLY A 109 -12.61 -25.22 8.23
CA GLY A 109 -11.23 -25.69 8.03
C GLY A 109 -10.18 -25.00 8.92
N TRP A 110 -8.96 -25.53 8.92
CA TRP A 110 -7.81 -24.99 9.69
C TRP A 110 -7.56 -23.50 9.38
N VAL A 111 -7.71 -23.08 8.11
CA VAL A 111 -7.55 -21.69 7.67
C VAL A 111 -8.56 -20.75 8.35
N GLU A 112 -9.79 -21.19 8.62
CA GLU A 112 -10.78 -20.39 9.36
C GLU A 112 -10.43 -20.30 10.85
N LYS A 113 -9.84 -21.35 11.44
CA LYS A 113 -9.47 -21.34 12.86
C LYS A 113 -8.22 -20.52 13.15
N GLU A 114 -7.28 -20.45 12.21
CA GLU A 114 -5.99 -19.77 12.42
C GLU A 114 -5.95 -18.35 11.84
N THR A 115 -6.69 -18.07 10.76
CA THR A 115 -6.53 -16.81 10.02
C THR A 115 -7.77 -15.92 10.02
N TYR A 116 -8.85 -16.32 10.71
CA TYR A 116 -10.06 -15.52 10.84
C TYR A 116 -9.97 -14.56 12.03
N TYR A 117 -9.40 -13.38 11.77
CA TYR A 117 -9.42 -12.22 12.66
C TYR A 117 -10.10 -11.04 11.96
#